data_AF-A0A6P2GBX4-F1
#
_entry.id   AF-A0A6P2GBX4-F1
#
_cell.length_a   1.000
_cell.length_b   1.000
_cell.length_c   1.000
_cell.angle_alpha   90.00
_cell.angle_beta   90.00
_cell.angle_gamma   90.00
#
_symmetry.space_group_name_H-M   'P 1'
#
loop_
_entity.id
_entity.type
_entity.pdbx_description
1 polymer ?
#
loop_
_entity_poly.entity_id
_entity_poly.type
_entity_poly.pdbx_seq_one_letter_code
_entity_poly.pdbx_strand_id
1 'polypeptide(L)'
;MYAAFDPVIPRRHVRLIPPEEGDARLTREPLEIVGGQVAVPERPGLGIELDIAQVEAAHTLYREVGGTARDDAAATRYLVPGWTYDPKRPSFERG
;
A
#
# COMPACT_ATOMS: atom_id res chain seq x y z
N MET A 1 20.36 11.88 -2.11
CA MET A 1 19.27 12.83 -1.84
C MET A 1 18.25 12.05 -1.04
N TYR A 2 18.21 12.28 0.27
CA TYR A 2 17.68 11.36 1.28
C TYR A 2 16.14 11.44 1.36
N ALA A 3 15.49 10.29 1.49
CA ALA A 3 14.10 10.20 1.91
C ALA A 3 13.95 10.76 3.33
N ALA A 4 12.94 11.59 3.55
CA ALA A 4 12.66 12.20 4.84
C ALA A 4 12.34 11.10 5.87
N PHE A 5 13.15 11.06 6.95
CA PHE A 5 12.94 10.22 8.12
C PHE A 5 11.97 10.98 9.03
N ASP A 6 10.74 10.48 9.21
CA ASP A 6 9.78 11.04 10.15
C ASP A 6 10.28 10.81 11.60
N PRO A 7 10.51 11.86 12.40
CA PRO A 7 11.14 11.75 13.71
C PRO A 7 10.21 11.25 14.83
N VAL A 8 8.95 10.92 14.56
CA VAL A 8 7.95 10.60 15.61
C VAL A 8 7.82 9.10 15.91
N ILE A 9 8.53 8.20 15.23
CA ILE A 9 8.47 6.76 15.55
C ILE A 9 9.60 6.38 16.54
N PRO A 10 9.31 6.17 17.84
CA PRO A 10 10.32 5.71 18.79
C PRO A 10 10.78 4.31 18.39
N ARG A 11 12.10 4.10 18.38
CA ARG A 11 12.75 2.81 18.14
C ARG A 11 12.33 1.77 19.20
N ARG A 12 11.23 1.06 18.99
CA ARG A 12 10.80 -0.09 19.79
C ARG A 12 10.22 -1.16 18.90
N HIS A 13 10.99 -2.24 18.71
CA HIS A 13 10.66 -3.39 17.87
C HIS A 13 10.32 -3.02 16.43
N VAL A 14 10.99 -3.61 15.44
CA VAL A 14 10.49 -3.54 14.07
C VAL A 14 9.17 -4.31 14.05
N ARG A 15 8.03 -3.63 14.29
CA ARG A 15 6.75 -4.11 13.80
C ARG A 15 6.87 -4.01 12.29
N LEU A 16 6.88 -5.15 11.61
CA LEU A 16 6.57 -5.19 10.19
C LEU A 16 5.09 -4.81 10.08
N ILE A 17 4.84 -3.51 10.04
CA ILE A 17 3.54 -2.96 9.70
C ILE A 17 3.48 -3.05 8.16
N PRO A 18 2.49 -3.75 7.58
CA PRO A 18 2.23 -3.72 6.14
C PRO A 18 2.25 -2.29 5.61
N PRO A 19 2.69 -2.08 4.34
CA PRO A 19 2.96 -0.74 3.82
C PRO A 19 1.78 0.23 3.90
N GLU A 20 0.54 -0.25 3.96
CA GLU A 20 -0.66 0.57 4.10
C GLU A 20 -1.22 0.66 5.54
N GLU A 21 -0.79 -0.21 6.45
CA GLU A 21 -1.31 -0.24 7.82
C GLU A 21 -0.75 0.97 8.60
N GLY A 22 -1.64 1.74 9.23
CA GLY A 22 -1.30 2.96 9.98
C GLY A 22 -1.30 4.26 9.15
N ASP A 23 -1.11 4.18 7.84
CA ASP A 23 -1.08 5.35 6.94
C ASP A 23 -2.41 5.55 6.18
N ALA A 24 -3.12 4.47 5.85
CA ALA A 24 -4.39 4.53 5.12
C ALA A 24 -5.45 3.59 5.71
N ARG A 25 -6.72 4.00 5.63
CA ARG A 25 -7.87 3.20 6.05
C ARG A 25 -9.13 3.58 5.29
N LEU A 26 -10.00 2.61 5.06
CA LEU A 26 -11.36 2.80 4.49
C LEU A 26 -12.47 2.42 5.47
N THR A 27 -12.12 1.78 6.57
CA THR A 27 -13.04 1.39 7.65
C THR A 27 -12.75 2.21 8.90
N ARG A 28 -13.72 2.28 9.80
CA ARG A 28 -13.55 2.94 11.10
C ARG A 28 -12.60 2.18 12.02
N GLU A 29 -12.72 0.86 12.00
CA GLU A 29 -11.91 -0.06 12.80
C GLU A 29 -11.27 -1.09 11.85
N PRO A 30 -10.08 -0.80 11.29
CA PRO A 30 -9.30 -1.79 10.53
C PRO A 30 -8.96 -3.01 11.40
N LEU A 31 -8.96 -4.20 10.80
CA LEU A 31 -8.51 -5.39 11.50
C LEU A 31 -7.00 -5.33 11.71
N GLU A 32 -6.55 -5.72 12.90
CA GLU A 32 -5.14 -5.69 13.26
C GLU A 32 -4.46 -7.02 12.96
N ILE A 33 -3.19 -6.95 12.56
CA ILE A 33 -2.32 -8.12 12.50
C ILE A 33 -1.57 -8.23 13.83
N VAL A 34 -1.86 -9.28 14.59
CA VAL A 34 -1.19 -9.57 15.87
C VAL A 34 -0.62 -10.97 15.83
N GLY A 35 0.69 -11.09 16.08
CA GLY A 35 1.37 -12.40 16.04
C GLY A 35 1.37 -13.05 14.65
N GLY A 36 1.29 -12.26 13.58
CA GLY A 36 1.23 -12.76 12.20
C GLY A 36 -0.14 -13.32 11.79
N GLN A 37 -1.19 -12.99 12.55
CA GLN A 37 -2.55 -13.47 12.33
C GLN A 37 -3.55 -12.30 12.40
N VAL A 38 -4.69 -12.47 11.73
CA VAL A 38 -5.84 -11.56 11.82
C VAL A 38 -6.99 -12.33 12.46
N ALA A 39 -7.54 -11.80 13.55
CA ALA A 39 -8.70 -12.40 14.20
C ALA A 39 -9.97 -12.20 13.35
N VAL A 40 -10.79 -13.23 13.22
CA VAL A 40 -12.10 -13.13 12.56
C VAL A 40 -13.07 -12.39 13.50
N PRO A 41 -13.73 -11.30 13.05
CA PRO A 41 -14.64 -10.54 13.91
C PRO A 41 -15.86 -11.36 14.37
N GLU A 42 -16.25 -11.19 15.63
CA GLU A 42 -17.52 -11.71 16.19
C GLU A 42 -18.71 -10.80 15.84
N ARG A 43 -18.81 -10.43 14.56
CA ARG A 43 -19.87 -9.56 14.01
C ARG A 43 -20.40 -10.17 12.71
N PRO A 44 -21.68 -9.95 12.36
CA PRO A 44 -22.24 -10.47 11.12
C PRO A 44 -21.58 -9.87 9.87
N GLY A 45 -21.71 -10.57 8.75
CA GLY A 45 -21.14 -10.14 7.47
C GLY A 45 -19.62 -10.14 7.49
N LEU A 46 -19.01 -9.08 6.96
CA LEU A 46 -17.56 -8.89 6.97
C LEU A 46 -17.03 -8.36 8.32
N GLY A 47 -17.92 -7.99 9.25
CA GLY A 47 -17.53 -7.47 10.57
C GLY A 47 -16.80 -6.13 10.53
N ILE A 48 -17.11 -5.28 9.55
CA ILE A 48 -16.50 -3.95 9.36
C ILE A 48 -17.57 -2.85 9.24
N GLU A 49 -17.18 -1.62 9.58
CA GLU A 49 -17.96 -0.41 9.30
C GLU A 49 -17.13 0.53 8.42
N LEU A 50 -17.72 1.01 7.32
CA LEU A 50 -17.06 1.94 6.41
C LEU A 50 -16.87 3.32 7.05
N ASP A 51 -15.72 3.93 6.76
CA ASP A 51 -15.52 5.36 6.95
C ASP A 51 -15.70 6.07 5.60
N ILE A 52 -16.88 6.65 5.40
CA ILE A 52 -17.24 7.28 4.13
C ILE A 52 -16.35 8.50 3.82
N ALA A 53 -15.92 9.25 4.83
CA ALA A 53 -15.05 10.40 4.60
C ALA A 53 -13.69 9.95 4.03
N GLN A 54 -13.16 8.84 4.53
CA GLN A 54 -11.93 8.24 4.00
C GLN A 54 -12.11 7.67 2.59
N VAL A 55 -13.28 7.07 2.31
CA VAL A 55 -13.61 6.58 0.96
C VAL A 55 -13.67 7.74 -0.04
N GLU A 56 -14.29 8.86 0.33
CA GLU A 56 -14.37 10.06 -0.50
C GLU A 56 -12.99 10.69 -0.74
N ALA A 57 -12.13 10.71 0.29
CA ALA A 57 -10.75 11.17 0.15
C ALA A 57 -9.96 10.28 -0.83
N ALA A 58 -10.07 8.95 -0.69
CA ALA A 58 -9.45 8.00 -1.61
C ALA A 58 -10.00 8.13 -3.03
N HIS A 59 -11.31 8.38 -3.17
CA HIS A 59 -11.93 8.62 -4.47
C HIS A 59 -11.42 9.91 -5.12
N THR A 60 -11.26 10.97 -4.35
CA THR A 60 -10.70 12.24 -4.82
C THR A 60 -9.28 12.04 -5.33
N LEU A 61 -8.44 11.35 -4.56
CA LEU A 61 -7.08 11.00 -4.98
C LEU A 61 -7.07 10.18 -6.28
N TYR A 62 -7.95 9.17 -6.40
CA TYR A 62 -8.10 8.39 -7.63
C TYR A 62 -8.40 9.26 -8.85
N ARG A 63 -9.30 10.24 -8.69
CA ARG A 63 -9.63 11.19 -9.78
C ARG A 63 -8.48 12.09 -10.16
N GLU A 64 -7.62 12.46 -9.21
CA GLU A 64 -6.44 13.31 -9.46
C GLU A 64 -5.33 12.55 -10.18
N VAL A 65 -5.04 11.31 -9.77
CA VAL A 65 -3.91 10.53 -10.33
C VAL A 65 -4.23 9.86 -11.66
N GLY A 66 -5.51 9.66 -11.99
CA GLY A 66 -5.98 9.39 -13.36
C GLY A 66 -5.54 8.07 -14.02
N GLY A 67 -4.87 7.17 -13.30
CA GLY A 67 -4.46 5.85 -13.80
C GLY A 67 -5.56 4.82 -13.59
N THR A 68 -6.24 4.40 -14.66
CA THR A 68 -7.26 3.33 -14.55
C THR A 68 -6.65 1.93 -14.42
N ALA A 69 -5.40 1.76 -14.85
CA ALA A 69 -4.69 0.48 -14.81
C ALA A 69 -3.28 0.65 -14.23
N ARG A 70 -2.86 -0.39 -13.49
CA ARG A 70 -1.50 -0.49 -12.94
C ARG A 70 -0.49 -0.65 -14.08
N ASP A 71 0.53 0.23 -14.12
CA ASP A 71 1.66 0.15 -15.05
C ASP A 71 3.00 0.27 -14.31
N ASP A 72 3.56 -0.89 -13.93
CA ASP A 72 4.87 -0.97 -13.28
C ASP A 72 6.02 -0.64 -14.27
N ALA A 73 5.78 -0.72 -15.58
CA ALA A 73 6.79 -0.42 -16.60
C ALA A 73 7.12 1.08 -16.62
N ALA A 74 6.11 1.95 -16.42
CA ALA A 74 6.30 3.39 -16.36
C ALA A 74 7.35 3.78 -15.31
N ALA A 75 7.23 3.26 -14.09
CA ALA A 75 8.20 3.48 -13.02
C ALA A 75 9.57 2.85 -13.34
N THR A 76 9.57 1.62 -13.86
CA THR A 76 10.81 0.88 -14.13
C THR A 76 11.66 1.52 -15.24
N ARG A 77 11.04 2.18 -16.22
CA ARG A 77 11.75 2.90 -17.29
C ARG A 77 12.58 4.09 -16.80
N TYR A 78 12.28 4.65 -15.63
CA TYR A 78 13.14 5.65 -14.98
C TYR A 78 14.44 5.03 -14.45
N LEU A 79 14.44 3.73 -14.13
CA LEU A 79 15.62 3.01 -13.64
C LEU A 79 16.43 2.39 -14.79
N VAL A 80 15.73 1.83 -15.80
CA VAL A 80 16.35 1.20 -16.97
C VAL A 80 15.68 1.76 -18.24
N PRO A 81 16.35 2.67 -18.97
CA PRO A 81 15.81 3.22 -20.21
C PRO A 81 15.43 2.12 -21.21
N GLY A 82 14.23 2.19 -21.78
CA GLY A 82 13.74 1.19 -22.74
C GLY A 82 13.24 -0.12 -22.12
N TRP A 83 13.07 -0.19 -20.80
CA TRP A 83 12.56 -1.39 -20.14
C TRP A 83 11.20 -1.86 -20.68
N THR A 84 11.11 -3.16 -20.92
CA THR A 84 9.89 -3.89 -21.28
C THR A 84 9.70 -5.11 -20.38
N TYR A 85 8.45 -5.53 -20.21
CA TYR A 85 8.11 -6.73 -19.46
C TYR A 85 8.54 -7.99 -20.21
N ASP A 86 9.20 -8.89 -19.49
CA ASP A 86 9.55 -10.23 -19.96
C ASP A 86 9.11 -11.26 -18.90
N PRO A 87 8.13 -12.13 -19.19
CA PRO A 87 7.63 -13.12 -18.23
C PRO A 87 8.63 -14.23 -17.89
N LYS A 88 9.77 -14.30 -18.60
CA LYS A 88 10.81 -15.33 -18.43
C LYS A 88 12.11 -14.78 -17.87
N ARG A 89 12.18 -13.47 -17.59
CA ARG A 89 13.37 -12.82 -17.03
C ARG A 89 13.02 -11.98 -15.80
N PRO A 90 13.80 -12.03 -14.72
CA PRO A 90 13.70 -11.10 -13.60
C PRO A 90 13.77 -9.63 -14.05
N SER A 91 13.12 -8.71 -13.33
CA SER A 91 12.94 -7.31 -13.75
C SER A 91 14.24 -6.51 -14.00
N PHE A 92 15.35 -6.84 -13.34
CA PHE A 92 16.62 -6.12 -13.48
C PHE A 92 17.73 -6.93 -14.15
N GLU A 93 17.44 -8.17 -14.57
CA GLU A 93 18.39 -8.95 -15.35
C GLU A 93 18.35 -8.49 -16.80
N ARG A 94 19.17 -7.49 -17.12
CA ARG A 94 19.25 -6.81 -18.43
C ARG A 94 20.68 -6.94 -18.96
N GLY A 95 21.04 -8.16 -19.31
CA GLY A 95 22.22 -8.50 -20.12
C GLY A 95 21.85 -8.71 -21.58
#